data_AF-A0ABD3T4H5-F1
#
_entry.id   AF-A0ABD3T4H5-F1
#
_cell.length_a   1.000
_cell.length_b   1.000
_cell.length_c   1.000
_cell.angle_alpha   90.00
_cell.angle_beta   90.00
_cell.angle_gamma   90.00
#
_symmetry.space_group_name_H-M   'P 1'
#
loop_
_entity.id
_entity.type
_entity.pdbx_description
1 polymer ?
#
loop_
_entity_poly.entity_id
_entity_poly.type
_entity_poly.pdbx_seq_one_letter_code
_entity_poly.pdbx_strand_id
1 'polypeptide(L)'
;MIILLSLLLALTVHAQVLDPLNYCPNTPMEAEYFVTNDTCYLTSEKSQSWTSAHNDCKRTKGSLLMFKDKNNEDEVINKIAMTSGFSLHFYWLDINRVGDSWKWTTGATVTYTPNWETGNGNCAVINVATKSWSPRDCDAEVWDIGYICQYDSTSISGSSRVTQNAAVLLTLVLTLYRLFVTDR
;
A
#
# COMPACT_ATOMS: atom_id res chain seq x y z
N MET A 1 21.72 2.08 -41.67
CA MET A 1 22.49 1.84 -40.42
C MET A 1 22.09 2.81 -39.30
N ILE A 2 22.00 4.13 -39.55
CA ILE A 2 21.63 5.15 -38.54
C ILE A 2 20.21 4.95 -37.97
N ILE A 3 19.23 4.55 -38.80
CA ILE A 3 17.84 4.34 -38.39
C ILE A 3 17.68 3.12 -37.45
N LEU A 4 18.52 2.09 -37.63
CA LEU A 4 18.53 0.92 -36.74
C LEU A 4 19.08 1.27 -35.34
N LEU A 5 20.11 2.12 -35.27
CA LEU A 5 20.67 2.61 -34.00
C LEU A 5 19.68 3.50 -33.22
N SER A 6 18.91 4.36 -33.91
CA SER A 6 17.87 5.18 -33.26
C SER A 6 16.70 4.37 -32.72
N LEU A 7 16.30 3.29 -33.41
CA LEU A 7 15.23 2.39 -32.95
C LEU A 7 15.68 1.54 -31.74
N LEU A 8 16.93 1.08 -31.72
CA LEU A 8 17.55 0.41 -30.57
C LEU A 8 17.59 1.33 -29.35
N LEU A 9 17.99 2.59 -29.52
CA LEU A 9 17.96 3.59 -28.44
C LEU A 9 16.52 3.84 -27.94
N ALA A 10 15.55 4.03 -28.84
CA ALA A 10 14.15 4.24 -28.46
C ALA A 10 13.56 3.07 -27.65
N LEU A 11 13.91 1.82 -28.00
CA LEU A 11 13.51 0.63 -27.23
C LEU A 11 14.15 0.59 -25.84
N THR A 12 15.41 1.03 -25.69
CA THR A 12 16.06 1.13 -24.37
C THR A 12 15.46 2.22 -23.48
N VAL A 13 14.92 3.30 -24.05
CA VAL A 13 14.25 4.38 -23.28
C VAL A 13 12.89 3.93 -22.74
N HIS A 14 12.14 3.12 -23.50
CA HIS A 14 10.85 2.58 -23.03
C HIS A 14 11.00 1.56 -21.88
N ALA A 15 12.16 0.92 -21.75
CA ALA A 15 12.41 -0.09 -20.72
C ALA A 15 12.71 0.48 -19.31
N GLN A 16 12.73 1.80 -19.13
CA GLN A 16 13.19 2.45 -17.88
C GLN A 16 12.08 3.07 -17.03
N VAL A 17 10.81 2.92 -17.41
CA VAL A 17 9.68 3.24 -16.52
C VAL A 17 9.26 1.97 -15.77
N LEU A 18 10.20 1.36 -15.06
CA LEU A 18 9.82 0.55 -13.91
C LEU A 18 9.55 1.57 -12.82
N ASP A 19 8.32 1.60 -12.30
CA ASP A 19 7.98 2.35 -11.09
C ASP A 19 9.13 2.21 -10.07
N PRO A 20 9.57 3.29 -9.41
CA PRO A 20 10.53 3.13 -8.33
C PRO A 20 9.96 2.09 -7.38
N LEU A 21 10.65 0.95 -7.24
CA LEU A 21 10.14 -0.17 -6.47
C LEU A 21 9.95 0.32 -5.03
N ASN A 22 8.71 0.62 -4.67
CA ASN A 22 8.32 0.87 -3.31
C ASN A 22 8.37 -0.48 -2.60
N TYR A 23 9.27 -0.61 -1.62
CA TYR A 23 9.47 -1.82 -0.84
C TYR A 23 9.07 -1.57 0.62
N CYS A 24 8.64 -2.62 1.30
CA CYS A 24 8.17 -2.58 2.68
C CYS A 24 9.27 -3.06 3.62
N PRO A 25 10.04 -2.16 4.27
CA PRO A 25 11.22 -2.54 5.06
C PRO A 25 10.88 -3.31 6.35
N ASN A 26 9.63 -3.24 6.80
CA ASN A 26 9.19 -3.77 8.09
C ASN A 26 8.28 -5.01 7.96
N THR A 27 8.17 -5.60 6.76
CA THR A 27 7.41 -6.84 6.55
C THR A 27 8.30 -8.07 6.76
N PRO A 28 7.73 -9.22 7.18
CA PRO A 28 8.45 -10.49 7.17
C PRO A 28 9.02 -10.78 5.77
N MET A 29 10.19 -11.41 5.70
CA MET A 29 11.01 -11.54 4.48
C MET A 29 10.34 -12.34 3.34
N GLU A 30 9.27 -13.09 3.64
CA GLU A 30 8.49 -13.91 2.70
C GLU A 30 6.99 -13.56 2.72
N ALA A 31 6.62 -12.44 3.35
CA ALA A 31 5.22 -12.04 3.42
C ALA A 31 4.74 -11.48 2.06
N GLU A 32 3.63 -12.01 1.57
CA GLU A 32 2.91 -11.39 0.45
C GLU A 32 2.24 -10.11 0.94
N TYR A 33 2.61 -8.98 0.34
CA TYR A 33 2.02 -7.67 0.61
C TYR A 33 1.66 -6.99 -0.71
N PHE A 34 0.82 -5.97 -0.64
CA PHE A 34 0.59 -5.05 -1.75
C PHE A 34 0.88 -3.61 -1.35
N VAL A 35 1.20 -2.78 -2.34
CA VAL A 35 1.51 -1.36 -2.15
C VAL A 35 0.48 -0.50 -2.89
N THR A 36 0.01 0.55 -2.23
CA THR A 36 -0.77 1.63 -2.82
C THR A 36 -0.47 2.94 -2.10
N ASN A 37 -0.30 4.03 -2.85
CA ASN A 37 -0.05 5.38 -2.34
C ASN A 37 1.04 5.40 -1.24
N ASP A 38 2.20 4.86 -1.58
CA ASP A 38 3.37 4.74 -0.69
C ASP A 38 3.10 4.04 0.66
N THR A 39 2.04 3.24 0.73
CA THR A 39 1.65 2.47 1.91
C THR A 39 1.64 0.99 1.57
N CYS A 40 2.27 0.20 2.43
CA CYS A 40 2.31 -1.25 2.36
C CYS A 40 1.18 -1.86 3.17
N TYR A 41 0.56 -2.93 2.67
CA TYR A 41 -0.51 -3.64 3.35
C TYR A 41 -0.22 -5.13 3.38
N LEU A 42 -0.24 -5.70 4.58
CA LEU A 42 -0.03 -7.12 4.83
C LEU A 42 -1.27 -7.70 5.50
N THR A 43 -1.93 -8.61 4.79
CA THR A 43 -3.11 -9.35 5.28
C THR A 43 -2.70 -10.54 6.13
N SER A 44 -3.37 -10.73 7.26
CA SER A 44 -3.22 -11.88 8.15
C SER A 44 -4.56 -12.56 8.35
N GLU A 45 -4.62 -13.86 8.11
CA GLU A 45 -5.83 -14.67 8.31
C GLU A 45 -5.95 -15.22 9.74
N LYS A 46 -4.99 -14.90 10.61
CA LYS A 46 -5.03 -15.33 12.02
C LYS A 46 -6.18 -14.65 12.76
N SER A 47 -7.11 -15.43 13.27
CA SER A 47 -8.17 -14.94 14.15
C SER A 47 -7.61 -14.52 15.50
N GLN A 48 -7.77 -13.24 15.83
CA GLN A 48 -7.29 -12.63 17.06
C GLN A 48 -8.25 -11.55 17.55
N SER A 49 -8.20 -11.22 18.85
CA SER A 49 -8.89 -10.04 19.38
C SER A 49 -8.34 -8.76 18.75
N TRP A 50 -9.12 -7.67 18.79
CA TRP A 50 -8.69 -6.38 18.25
C TRP A 50 -7.38 -5.91 18.88
N THR A 51 -7.27 -6.03 20.22
CA THR A 51 -6.08 -5.67 20.98
C THR A 51 -4.85 -6.47 20.53
N SER A 52 -5.02 -7.77 20.28
CA SER A 52 -3.93 -8.65 19.85
C SER A 52 -3.48 -8.31 18.42
N ALA A 53 -4.41 -8.13 17.49
CA ALA A 53 -4.12 -7.73 16.11
C ALA A 53 -3.39 -6.37 16.04
N HIS A 54 -3.88 -5.39 16.79
CA HIS A 54 -3.25 -4.07 16.90
C HIS A 54 -1.82 -4.16 17.46
N ASN A 55 -1.61 -4.97 18.51
CA ASN A 55 -0.27 -5.19 19.07
C ASN A 55 0.65 -5.95 18.12
N ASP A 56 0.12 -6.88 17.32
CA ASP A 56 0.88 -7.63 16.32
C ASP A 56 1.48 -6.70 15.27
N CYS A 57 0.67 -5.80 14.70
CA CYS A 57 1.14 -4.79 13.75
C CYS A 57 2.13 -3.81 14.38
N LYS A 58 1.91 -3.39 15.63
CA LYS A 58 2.83 -2.49 16.33
C LYS A 58 4.18 -3.13 16.60
N ARG A 59 4.23 -4.43 16.90
CA ARG A 59 5.48 -5.16 17.17
C ARG A 59 6.42 -5.14 15.95
N THR A 60 5.87 -5.09 14.75
CA THR A 60 6.61 -4.96 13.49
C THR A 60 6.73 -3.52 13.01
N LYS A 61 6.49 -2.51 13.86
CA LYS A 61 6.53 -1.08 13.53
C LYS A 61 5.51 -0.64 12.46
N GLY A 62 4.42 -1.37 12.31
CA GLY A 62 3.26 -0.96 11.52
C GLY A 62 2.12 -0.44 12.40
N SER A 63 0.98 -0.19 11.78
CA SER A 63 -0.30 0.03 12.44
C SER A 63 -1.34 -0.95 11.92
N LEU A 64 -2.46 -1.08 12.64
CA LEU A 64 -3.61 -1.78 12.11
C LEU A 64 -4.23 -0.94 10.97
N LEU A 65 -5.12 -1.53 10.17
CA LEU A 65 -5.67 -0.89 8.98
C LEU A 65 -6.44 0.39 9.32
N MET A 66 -6.05 1.49 8.68
CA MET A 66 -6.73 2.78 8.75
C MET A 66 -6.95 3.32 7.35
N PHE A 67 -8.13 3.86 7.09
CA PHE A 67 -8.41 4.53 5.82
C PHE A 67 -8.26 6.05 5.96
N LYS A 68 -7.49 6.65 5.06
CA LYS A 68 -7.25 8.10 5.02
C LYS A 68 -8.50 8.87 4.59
N ASP A 69 -9.19 8.33 3.60
CA ASP A 69 -10.42 8.85 3.01
C ASP A 69 -11.15 7.72 2.25
N LYS A 70 -12.30 8.05 1.64
CA LYS A 70 -13.13 7.09 0.90
C LYS A 70 -12.43 6.50 -0.33
N ASN A 71 -11.59 7.27 -1.02
CA ASN A 71 -10.88 6.78 -2.21
C ASN A 71 -9.81 5.77 -1.80
N ASN A 72 -9.09 6.05 -0.71
CA ASN A 72 -8.13 5.13 -0.13
C ASN A 72 -8.81 3.82 0.34
N GLU A 73 -9.99 3.89 0.96
CA GLU A 73 -10.78 2.70 1.30
C GLU A 73 -11.09 1.85 0.06
N ASP A 74 -11.64 2.48 -1.00
CA ASP A 74 -12.00 1.76 -2.22
C ASP A 74 -10.79 1.12 -2.91
N GLU A 75 -9.66 1.84 -2.96
CA GLU A 75 -8.44 1.34 -3.58
C GLU A 75 -7.86 0.15 -2.81
N VAL A 76 -7.77 0.24 -1.48
CA VAL A 76 -7.27 -0.85 -0.63
C VAL A 76 -8.17 -2.08 -0.73
N ILE A 77 -9.49 -1.91 -0.67
CA ILE A 77 -10.45 -3.02 -0.82
C ILE A 77 -10.32 -3.68 -2.20
N ASN A 78 -10.22 -2.89 -3.26
CA ASN A 78 -10.04 -3.44 -4.62
C ASN A 78 -8.72 -4.22 -4.74
N LYS A 79 -7.64 -3.76 -4.11
CA LYS A 79 -6.37 -4.50 -4.08
C LYS A 79 -6.50 -5.82 -3.32
N ILE A 80 -7.15 -5.83 -2.16
CA ILE A 80 -7.44 -7.07 -1.40
C ILE A 80 -8.22 -8.06 -2.28
N ALA A 81 -9.26 -7.58 -2.98
CA ALA A 81 -10.04 -8.41 -3.90
C ALA A 81 -9.18 -9.06 -4.99
N MET A 82 -8.23 -8.30 -5.55
CA MET A 82 -7.34 -8.78 -6.61
C MET A 82 -6.27 -9.76 -6.10
N THR A 83 -5.77 -9.58 -4.87
CA THR A 83 -4.65 -10.37 -4.34
C THR A 83 -5.09 -11.64 -3.64
N SER A 84 -6.16 -11.59 -2.83
CA SER A 84 -6.63 -12.74 -2.03
C SER A 84 -7.98 -13.30 -2.48
N GLY A 85 -8.67 -12.65 -3.41
CA GLY A 85 -10.02 -13.06 -3.82
C GLY A 85 -11.04 -13.03 -2.67
N PHE A 86 -10.78 -12.26 -1.62
CA PHE A 86 -11.55 -12.27 -0.37
C PHE A 86 -11.54 -13.62 0.37
N SER A 87 -10.37 -14.26 0.49
CA SER A 87 -10.20 -15.47 1.33
C SER A 87 -10.81 -15.33 2.74
N LEU A 88 -10.74 -14.12 3.31
CA LEU A 88 -11.59 -13.66 4.41
C LEU A 88 -12.36 -12.41 4.02
N HIS A 89 -13.56 -12.27 4.59
CA HIS A 89 -14.41 -11.10 4.40
C HIS A 89 -14.21 -10.02 5.47
N PHE A 90 -13.88 -10.40 6.70
CA PHE A 90 -13.83 -9.47 7.83
C PHE A 90 -12.41 -9.21 8.28
N TYR A 91 -12.06 -7.93 8.40
CA TYR A 91 -10.76 -7.50 8.91
C TYR A 91 -10.90 -6.41 9.97
N TRP A 92 -10.12 -6.50 11.04
CA TRP A 92 -10.06 -5.45 12.07
C TRP A 92 -9.55 -4.11 11.50
N LEU A 93 -10.19 -3.03 11.92
CA LEU A 93 -9.78 -1.65 11.67
C LEU A 93 -9.10 -1.05 12.91
N ASP A 94 -8.17 -0.12 12.72
CA ASP A 94 -7.45 0.62 13.77
C ASP A 94 -8.31 1.70 14.44
N ILE A 95 -9.60 1.41 14.65
CA ILE A 95 -10.60 2.35 15.14
C ILE A 95 -11.31 1.78 16.36
N ASN A 96 -11.55 2.64 17.35
CA ASN A 96 -12.30 2.31 18.54
C ASN A 96 -13.20 3.47 18.99
N ARG A 97 -14.19 3.17 19.84
CA ARG A 97 -15.01 4.18 20.50
C ARG A 97 -14.25 4.79 21.67
N VAL A 98 -14.20 6.13 21.70
CA VAL A 98 -13.70 6.92 22.82
C VAL A 98 -14.84 7.84 23.25
N GLY A 99 -15.51 7.49 24.36
CA GLY A 99 -16.82 8.03 24.69
C GLY A 99 -17.85 7.57 23.63
N ASP A 100 -18.62 8.51 23.10
CA ASP A 100 -19.65 8.22 22.08
C ASP A 100 -19.15 8.34 20.63
N SER A 101 -17.87 8.62 20.43
CA SER A 101 -17.29 8.90 19.10
C SER A 101 -16.29 7.83 18.66
N TRP A 102 -16.33 7.48 17.38
CA TRP A 102 -15.32 6.64 16.73
C TRP A 102 -14.07 7.45 16.41
N LYS A 103 -12.90 6.94 16.82
CA LYS A 103 -11.61 7.57 16.56
C LYS A 103 -10.59 6.53 16.12
N TRP A 104 -9.75 6.91 15.16
CA TRP A 104 -8.55 6.15 14.85
C TRP A 104 -7.63 6.16 16.07
N THR A 105 -6.84 5.11 16.30
CA THR A 105 -5.91 5.07 17.44
C THR A 105 -4.81 6.13 17.37
N THR A 106 -4.59 6.73 16.19
CA THR A 106 -3.77 7.94 15.99
C THR A 106 -4.36 9.20 16.62
N GLY A 107 -5.64 9.15 17.05
CA GLY A 107 -6.41 10.29 17.53
C GLY A 107 -7.17 11.03 16.43
N ALA A 108 -6.92 10.70 15.15
CA ALA A 108 -7.63 11.29 14.02
C ALA A 108 -9.12 10.87 14.01
N THR A 109 -9.96 11.75 13.48
CA THR A 109 -11.39 11.46 13.25
C THR A 109 -11.58 10.97 11.82
N VAL A 110 -12.57 10.12 11.60
CA VAL A 110 -12.96 9.69 10.25
C VAL A 110 -13.46 10.91 9.46
N THR A 111 -12.91 11.12 8.27
CA THR A 111 -13.13 12.33 7.44
C THR A 111 -14.33 12.20 6.48
N TYR A 112 -14.97 11.04 6.45
CA TYR A 112 -16.11 10.71 5.62
C TYR A 112 -17.11 9.86 6.42
N THR A 113 -18.28 9.59 5.84
CA THR A 113 -19.30 8.72 6.45
C THR A 113 -19.10 7.28 5.98
N PRO A 114 -18.62 6.34 6.81
CA PRO A 114 -18.55 4.94 6.46
C PRO A 114 -19.93 4.30 6.34
N ASN A 115 -20.02 3.21 5.59
CA ASN A 115 -21.22 2.39 5.49
C ASN A 115 -21.38 1.51 6.74
N TRP A 116 -21.86 2.11 7.83
CA TRP A 116 -22.02 1.40 9.11
C TRP A 116 -23.20 0.43 9.12
N GLU A 117 -22.94 -0.78 9.58
CA GLU A 117 -23.97 -1.72 10.01
C GLU A 117 -24.43 -1.40 11.44
N THR A 118 -25.66 -1.81 11.75
CA THR A 118 -26.16 -1.78 13.12
C THR A 118 -25.44 -2.83 13.96
N GLY A 119 -25.04 -2.47 15.17
CA GLY A 119 -24.33 -3.38 16.05
C GLY A 119 -23.86 -2.73 17.33
N ASN A 120 -23.33 -3.57 18.22
CA ASN A 120 -22.75 -3.16 19.50
C ASN A 120 -21.25 -3.42 19.52
N GLY A 121 -20.56 -2.75 20.44
CA GLY A 121 -19.12 -2.91 20.63
C GLY A 121 -18.34 -1.62 20.38
N ASN A 122 -17.11 -1.64 20.87
CA ASN A 122 -16.22 -0.49 20.93
C ASN A 122 -15.07 -0.56 19.92
N CYS A 123 -14.99 -1.63 19.13
CA CYS A 123 -14.04 -1.80 18.05
C CYS A 123 -14.81 -2.09 16.74
N ALA A 124 -14.17 -1.99 15.58
CA ALA A 124 -14.85 -2.22 14.31
C ALA A 124 -14.05 -3.10 13.35
N VAL A 125 -14.79 -3.82 12.52
CA VAL A 125 -14.29 -4.54 11.37
C VAL A 125 -14.84 -3.94 10.08
N ILE A 126 -14.12 -4.13 8.98
CA ILE A 126 -14.63 -3.93 7.62
C ILE A 126 -14.99 -5.30 7.03
N ASN A 127 -16.19 -5.42 6.46
CA ASN A 127 -16.51 -6.44 5.48
C ASN A 127 -16.05 -5.96 4.10
N VAL A 128 -14.96 -6.53 3.57
CA VAL A 128 -14.36 -6.07 2.32
C VAL A 128 -15.18 -6.45 1.08
N ALA A 129 -16.07 -7.45 1.18
CA ALA A 129 -16.96 -7.83 0.08
C ALA A 129 -18.14 -6.86 -0.06
N THR A 130 -18.74 -6.42 1.06
CA THR A 130 -19.90 -5.50 1.07
C THR A 130 -19.51 -4.04 1.31
N LYS A 131 -18.23 -3.77 1.60
CA LYS A 131 -17.69 -2.46 1.97
C LYS A 131 -18.43 -1.84 3.16
N SER A 132 -18.84 -2.66 4.12
CA SER A 132 -19.60 -2.23 5.31
C SER A 132 -18.77 -2.37 6.57
N TRP A 133 -18.90 -1.39 7.46
CA TRP A 133 -18.20 -1.36 8.75
C TRP A 133 -19.13 -1.87 9.84
N SER A 134 -18.68 -2.82 10.64
CA SER A 134 -19.52 -3.43 11.68
C SER A 134 -18.89 -3.26 13.06
N PRO A 135 -19.63 -2.71 14.05
CA PRO A 135 -19.18 -2.72 15.43
C PRO A 135 -19.02 -4.15 15.95
N ARG A 136 -17.96 -4.38 16.73
CA ARG A 136 -17.66 -5.64 17.40
C ARG A 136 -17.11 -5.37 18.80
N ASP A 137 -17.31 -6.33 19.69
CA ASP A 137 -16.60 -6.35 20.96
C ASP A 137 -15.10 -6.55 20.70
N CYS A 138 -14.27 -5.75 21.37
CA CYS A 138 -12.82 -5.68 21.13
C CYS A 138 -12.11 -6.98 21.52
N ASP A 139 -12.64 -7.66 22.54
CA ASP A 139 -12.09 -8.90 23.08
C ASP A 139 -12.82 -10.14 22.54
N ALA A 140 -13.67 -9.96 21.54
CA ALA A 140 -14.42 -11.06 20.95
C ALA A 140 -13.46 -12.08 20.33
N GLU A 141 -13.49 -13.32 20.82
CA GLU A 141 -12.89 -14.47 20.17
C GLU A 141 -13.79 -14.90 19.02
N VAL A 142 -13.59 -14.28 17.85
CA VAL A 142 -14.40 -14.53 16.67
C VAL A 142 -13.54 -15.23 15.63
N TRP A 143 -13.95 -16.44 15.27
CA TRP A 143 -13.44 -17.16 14.12
C TRP A 143 -13.74 -16.35 12.85
N ASP A 144 -12.84 -16.36 11.87
CA ASP A 144 -13.00 -15.70 10.57
C ASP A 144 -12.90 -14.16 10.55
N ILE A 145 -12.38 -13.52 11.60
CA ILE A 145 -11.92 -12.12 11.54
C ILE A 145 -10.39 -12.10 11.45
N GLY A 146 -9.88 -11.67 10.30
CA GLY A 146 -8.46 -11.41 10.10
C GLY A 146 -8.08 -9.99 10.51
N TYR A 147 -6.84 -9.61 10.19
CA TYR A 147 -6.39 -8.23 10.33
C TYR A 147 -5.43 -7.86 9.21
N ILE A 148 -5.30 -6.56 8.96
CA ILE A 148 -4.38 -6.04 7.95
C ILE A 148 -3.46 -5.05 8.65
N CYS A 149 -2.16 -5.30 8.59
CA CYS A 149 -1.16 -4.36 9.04
C CYS A 149 -0.75 -3.45 7.90
N GLN A 150 -0.65 -2.16 8.16
CA GLN A 150 -0.14 -1.18 7.22
C GLN A 150 1.21 -0.60 7.68
N TYR A 151 2.06 -0.26 6.72
CA TYR A 151 3.41 0.29 6.96
C TYR A 151 3.71 1.39 5.96
N ASP A 152 4.53 2.36 6.36
CA ASP A 152 5.11 3.31 5.42
C ASP A 152 6.03 2.57 4.45
N SER A 153 5.85 2.77 3.15
CA SER A 153 6.77 2.24 2.15
C SER A 153 8.03 3.11 2.06
N THR A 154 9.15 2.49 1.71
CA THR A 154 10.38 3.23 1.43
C THR A 154 10.58 3.31 -0.06
N SER A 155 10.67 4.53 -0.59
CA SER A 155 11.20 4.75 -1.93
C SER A 155 12.68 4.35 -1.94
N ILE A 156 13.09 3.45 -2.82
CA ILE A 156 14.53 3.23 -3.05
C ILE A 156 15.08 4.51 -3.70
N SER A 157 15.57 5.44 -2.87
CA SER A 157 16.33 6.61 -3.31
C SER A 157 17.74 6.20 -3.77
N GLY A 158 17.79 5.19 -4.65
CA GLY A 158 18.84 4.98 -5.65
C GLY A 158 18.42 5.51 -7.02
N SER A 159 17.16 5.92 -7.19
CA SER A 159 16.64 6.50 -8.44
C SER A 159 17.36 7.80 -8.81
N SER A 160 17.65 8.71 -7.88
CA SER A 160 18.31 9.99 -8.22
C SER A 160 19.68 9.81 -8.89
N ARG A 161 20.46 8.78 -8.53
CA ARG A 161 21.76 8.50 -9.18
C ARG A 161 21.58 7.80 -10.52
N VAL A 162 20.58 6.92 -10.67
CA VAL A 162 20.30 6.24 -11.93
C VAL A 162 19.74 7.22 -12.96
N THR A 163 18.80 8.08 -12.59
CA THR A 163 18.22 9.10 -13.47
C THR A 163 19.25 10.17 -13.84
N GLN A 164 20.14 10.55 -12.92
CA GLN A 164 21.24 11.49 -13.19
C GLN A 164 22.31 10.86 -14.08
N ASN A 165 22.70 9.60 -13.85
CA ASN A 165 23.65 8.88 -14.70
C ASN A 165 23.09 8.64 -16.12
N ALA A 166 21.79 8.33 -16.23
CA ALA A 166 21.11 8.17 -17.51
C ALA A 166 21.02 9.50 -18.29
N ALA A 167 20.72 10.62 -17.61
CA ALA A 167 20.70 11.95 -18.22
C ALA A 167 22.09 12.39 -18.71
N VAL A 168 23.16 12.08 -17.96
CA VAL A 168 24.55 12.34 -18.36
C VAL A 168 24.95 11.48 -19.57
N LEU A 169 24.56 10.20 -19.59
CA LEU A 169 24.83 9.34 -20.75
C LEU A 169 24.09 9.85 -22.00
N LEU A 170 22.82 10.24 -21.87
CA LEU A 170 22.01 10.73 -22.98
C LEU A 170 22.60 12.03 -23.56
N THR A 171 23.04 12.96 -22.71
CA THR A 171 23.70 14.19 -23.16
C THR A 171 25.02 13.91 -23.86
N LEU A 172 25.84 12.97 -23.38
CA LEU A 172 27.08 12.55 -24.06
C LEU A 172 26.80 11.91 -25.43
N VAL A 173 25.83 11.00 -25.52
CA VAL A 173 25.44 10.35 -26.77
C VAL A 173 24.93 11.38 -27.80
N LEU A 174 24.07 12.31 -27.39
CA LEU A 174 23.59 13.38 -28.26
C LEU A 174 24.71 14.32 -28.72
N THR A 175 25.67 14.61 -27.85
CA THR A 175 26.81 15.47 -28.17
C THR A 175 27.76 14.80 -29.17
N LEU A 176 28.09 13.52 -28.93
CA LEU A 176 28.89 12.72 -29.87
C LEU A 176 28.17 12.58 -31.22
N TYR A 177 26.87 12.31 -31.22
CA TYR A 177 26.08 12.25 -32.45
C TYR A 177 26.14 13.58 -33.24
N ARG A 178 26.02 14.73 -32.57
CA ARG A 178 26.16 16.04 -33.21
C ARG A 178 27.55 16.21 -33.85
N LEU A 179 28.63 15.88 -33.13
CA LEU A 179 30.00 15.96 -33.64
C LEU A 179 30.21 15.09 -34.88
N PHE A 180 29.71 13.85 -34.85
CA PHE A 180 29.82 12.91 -35.98
C PHE A 180 29.00 13.32 -37.21
N VAL A 181 27.92 14.08 -37.04
CA VAL A 181 27.06 14.55 -38.14
C VAL A 181 27.59 15.87 -38.73
N THR A 182 28.23 16.73 -37.94
CA THR A 182 28.81 18.00 -38.44
C THR A 182 30.13 17.85 -39.18
N ASP A 183 30.84 16.73 -39.00
CA ASP A 183 32.11 16.41 -39.70
C ASP A 183 31.90 15.63 -41.02
N ARG A 184 30.68 15.63 -41.58
CA ARG A 184 30.37 15.05 -42.91
C ARG A 184 29.71 16.06 -43.84
#